data_AF-A0A2P6Q8H5-F1
#
_entry.id   AF-A0A2P6Q8H5-F1
#
_cell.length_a   1.000
_cell.length_b   1.000
_cell.length_c   1.000
_cell.angle_alpha   90.00
_cell.angle_beta   90.00
_cell.angle_gamma   90.00
#
_symmetry.space_group_name_H-M   'P 1'
#
loop_
_entity.id
_entity.type
_entity.pdbx_description
1 polymer ?
#
loop_
_entity_poly.entity_id
_entity_poly.type
_entity_poly.pdbx_seq_one_letter_code
_entity_poly.pdbx_strand_id
1 'polypeptide(L)'
;MASSSCLAFVLVFTISCFQTCHAARRNTLKPGDMLNSSSSLVSKTGKFTLGFFENGNSKTSYLSIYHINAGNSINYAWIAKRKTPILYPTGVLTLDKNNTLKVTQNSGDPLLLYPALESSTNNISVVATLLDSGNFILQQVNSDGLTKRVLWQSFDHP
;
A
#
# COMPACT_ATOMS: atom_id res chain seq x y z
N MET A 1 -12.82 -41.10 45.72
CA MET A 1 -11.56 -40.43 45.33
C MET A 1 -11.68 -40.06 43.86
N ALA A 2 -12.14 -38.85 43.58
CA ALA A 2 -12.39 -38.35 42.24
C ALA A 2 -11.69 -37.00 42.10
N SER A 3 -10.64 -36.93 41.27
CA SER A 3 -10.18 -35.71 40.59
C SER A 3 -8.78 -35.89 39.99
N SER A 4 -8.66 -36.43 38.78
CA SER A 4 -7.47 -36.16 37.96
C SER A 4 -7.63 -36.52 36.48
N SER A 5 -8.72 -36.08 35.86
CA SER A 5 -8.88 -36.27 34.41
C SER A 5 -9.56 -35.10 33.68
N CYS A 6 -10.01 -34.07 34.41
CA CYS A 6 -10.64 -32.89 33.80
C CYS A 6 -9.62 -31.80 33.41
N LEU A 7 -8.50 -31.67 34.15
CA LEU A 7 -7.50 -30.63 33.92
C LEU A 7 -6.70 -30.81 32.61
N ALA A 8 -6.47 -32.05 32.18
CA ALA A 8 -5.71 -32.32 30.96
C ALA A 8 -6.50 -31.97 29.67
N PHE A 9 -7.82 -32.14 29.68
CA PHE A 9 -8.67 -31.81 28.53
C PHE A 9 -8.85 -30.29 28.35
N VAL A 10 -8.86 -29.53 29.45
CA VAL A 10 -8.98 -28.06 29.40
C VAL A 10 -7.70 -27.41 28.84
N LEU A 11 -6.54 -28.02 29.05
CA LEU A 11 -5.24 -27.49 28.61
C LEU A 11 -4.96 -27.73 27.12
N VAL A 12 -5.63 -28.70 26.48
CA VAL A 12 -5.50 -28.97 25.03
C VAL A 12 -6.40 -28.05 24.20
N PHE A 13 -7.51 -27.56 24.76
CA PHE A 13 -8.43 -26.64 24.07
C PHE A 13 -7.91 -25.18 23.99
N THR A 14 -6.99 -24.77 24.86
CA THR A 14 -6.44 -23.41 24.87
C THR A 14 -5.35 -23.19 23.82
N ILE A 15 -4.85 -24.26 23.17
CA ILE A 15 -3.78 -24.18 22.15
C ILE A 15 -4.35 -23.96 20.73
N SER A 16 -5.67 -23.98 20.54
CA SER A 16 -6.29 -23.95 19.20
C SER A 16 -6.77 -22.56 18.72
N CYS A 17 -6.21 -21.45 19.23
CA CYS A 17 -6.52 -20.13 18.68
C CYS A 17 -5.32 -19.17 18.55
N PHE A 18 -4.11 -19.71 18.35
CA PHE A 18 -3.09 -18.96 17.61
C PHE A 18 -3.31 -19.15 16.11
N GLN A 19 -4.55 -18.94 15.64
CA GLN A 19 -4.76 -18.59 14.25
C GLN A 19 -4.16 -17.21 14.09
N THR A 20 -2.86 -17.16 13.79
CA THR A 20 -2.24 -15.94 13.28
C THR A 20 -3.08 -15.51 12.08
N CYS A 21 -3.88 -14.47 12.27
CA CYS A 21 -4.56 -13.80 11.18
C CYS A 21 -3.48 -13.15 10.31
N HIS A 22 -2.86 -13.94 9.44
CA HIS A 22 -2.01 -13.40 8.39
C HIS A 22 -2.97 -12.71 7.41
N ALA A 23 -3.32 -11.46 7.72
CA ALA A 23 -3.97 -10.58 6.78
C ALA A 23 -3.14 -10.63 5.49
N ALA A 24 -3.77 -11.04 4.39
CA ALA A 24 -3.08 -11.16 3.11
C ALA A 24 -2.43 -9.81 2.79
N ARG A 25 -1.12 -9.82 2.57
CA ARG A 25 -0.36 -8.62 2.22
C ARG A 25 -0.87 -8.12 0.86
N ARG A 26 -1.44 -6.92 0.86
CA ARG A 26 -1.91 -6.25 -0.34
C ARG A 26 -0.74 -5.51 -0.97
N ASN A 27 -0.38 -5.84 -2.21
CA ASN A 27 0.66 -5.13 -2.97
C ASN A 27 0.11 -4.30 -4.14
N THR A 28 -1.22 -4.29 -4.34
CA THR A 28 -1.87 -3.65 -5.48
C THR A 28 -3.00 -2.70 -5.11
N LEU A 29 -3.20 -1.67 -5.94
CA LEU A 29 -4.42 -0.86 -6.02
C LEU A 29 -5.08 -1.06 -7.39
N LYS A 30 -6.36 -1.34 -7.41
CA LYS A 30 -7.25 -1.39 -8.57
C LYS A 30 -8.09 -0.11 -8.65
N PRO A 31 -8.73 0.19 -9.77
CA PRO A 31 -9.62 1.35 -9.88
C PRO A 31 -10.74 1.31 -8.83
N GLY A 32 -10.90 2.41 -8.10
CA GLY A 32 -11.78 2.54 -6.94
C GLY A 32 -11.12 2.23 -5.59
N ASP A 33 -9.91 1.66 -5.59
CA ASP A 33 -9.20 1.36 -4.35
C ASP A 33 -8.56 2.59 -3.73
N MET A 34 -8.53 2.59 -2.40
CA MET A 34 -7.94 3.63 -1.57
C MET A 34 -6.93 3.04 -0.58
N LEU A 35 -5.92 3.83 -0.27
CA LEU A 35 -4.93 3.59 0.77
C LEU A 35 -4.85 4.85 1.63
N ASN A 36 -5.22 4.75 2.90
CA ASN A 36 -5.19 5.86 3.86
C ASN A 36 -3.99 5.73 4.82
N SER A 37 -3.85 6.68 5.74
CA SER A 37 -2.74 6.70 6.70
C SER A 37 -2.68 5.50 7.67
N SER A 38 -3.75 4.69 7.80
CA SER A 38 -3.76 3.49 8.65
C SER A 38 -3.47 2.20 7.90
N SER A 39 -3.17 2.27 6.60
CA SER A 39 -2.90 1.11 5.75
C SER A 39 -1.65 1.30 4.90
N SER A 40 -1.10 0.19 4.41
CA SER A 40 0.06 0.20 3.50
C SER A 40 -0.10 -0.84 2.40
N LEU A 41 0.61 -0.62 1.28
CA LEU A 41 0.92 -1.70 0.36
C LEU A 41 2.26 -2.31 0.73
N VAL A 42 2.34 -3.63 0.72
CA VAL A 42 3.57 -4.36 1.01
C VAL A 42 3.91 -5.18 -0.22
N SER A 43 5.13 -5.02 -0.74
CA SER A 43 5.65 -5.80 -1.88
C SER A 43 5.49 -7.31 -1.65
N LYS A 44 5.49 -8.09 -2.74
CA LYS A 44 5.13 -9.52 -2.71
C LYS A 44 5.94 -10.33 -1.68
N THR A 45 7.24 -10.05 -1.56
CA THR A 45 8.13 -10.70 -0.57
C THR A 45 8.25 -9.93 0.74
N GLY A 46 7.67 -8.73 0.84
CA GLY A 46 7.72 -7.88 2.02
C GLY A 46 8.99 -7.06 2.17
N LYS A 47 9.77 -6.89 1.10
CA LYS A 47 11.00 -6.08 1.12
C LYS A 47 10.73 -4.59 1.24
N PHE A 48 9.71 -4.12 0.53
CA PHE A 48 9.31 -2.71 0.50
C PHE A 48 7.85 -2.54 0.93
N THR A 49 7.60 -1.39 1.55
CA THR A 49 6.30 -0.92 2.00
C THR A 49 6.04 0.46 1.41
N LEU A 50 4.85 0.68 0.86
CA LEU A 50 4.33 1.98 0.45
C LEU A 50 3.25 2.40 1.44
N GLY A 51 3.37 3.58 2.03
CA GLY A 51 2.37 4.12 2.94
C GLY A 51 2.63 5.57 3.31
N PHE A 52 1.73 6.15 4.10
CA PHE A 52 1.93 7.48 4.67
C PHE A 52 2.82 7.39 5.90
N PHE A 53 3.89 8.17 5.91
CA PHE A 53 4.80 8.27 7.05
C PHE A 53 4.68 9.67 7.67
N GLU A 54 4.41 9.74 8.97
CA GLU A 54 4.33 11.00 9.72
C GLU A 54 5.72 11.62 9.87
N ASN A 55 5.83 12.89 9.51
CA ASN A 55 7.05 13.67 9.61
C ASN A 55 7.18 14.29 11.02
N GLY A 56 7.49 13.45 12.00
CA GLY A 56 7.75 13.85 13.39
C GLY A 56 6.68 14.81 13.94
N ASN A 57 7.11 15.89 14.60
CA ASN A 57 6.20 16.82 15.29
C ASN A 57 5.42 17.79 14.37
N SER A 58 5.62 17.71 13.05
CA SER A 58 5.09 18.72 12.12
C SER A 58 3.60 18.54 11.76
N LYS A 59 2.92 17.51 12.29
CA LYS A 59 1.53 17.13 11.90
C LYS A 59 1.35 16.97 10.38
N THR A 60 2.44 16.69 9.67
CA THR A 60 2.44 16.40 8.25
C THR A 60 2.95 14.99 8.01
N SER A 61 2.70 14.48 6.81
CA SER A 61 3.11 13.16 6.36
C SER A 61 3.50 13.20 4.89
N TYR A 62 4.18 12.15 4.46
CA TYR A 62 4.51 11.91 3.07
C TYR A 62 4.09 10.52 2.65
N LEU A 63 3.54 10.39 1.44
CA LEU A 63 3.43 9.09 0.80
C LEU A 63 4.84 8.63 0.40
N SER A 64 5.29 7.52 0.95
CA SER A 64 6.67 7.07 0.84
C SER A 64 6.75 5.57 0.56
N ILE A 65 7.80 5.17 -0.16
CA ILE A 65 8.24 3.77 -0.26
C ILE A 65 9.46 3.61 0.62
N TYR A 66 9.45 2.64 1.51
CA TYR A 66 10.54 2.40 2.45
C TYR A 66 10.76 0.90 2.71
N HIS A 67 11.92 0.58 3.27
CA HIS A 67 12.22 -0.73 3.84
C HIS A 67 12.89 -0.56 5.20
N ILE A 68 12.82 -1.60 6.03
CA ILE A 68 13.53 -1.65 7.31
C ILE A 68 14.82 -2.43 7.09
N ASN A 69 15.95 -1.83 7.41
CA ASN A 69 17.25 -2.49 7.31
C ASN A 69 17.56 -3.35 8.54
N ALA A 70 18.67 -4.08 8.53
CA ALA A 70 19.08 -4.96 9.63
C ALA A 70 19.29 -4.23 10.98
N GLY A 71 19.53 -2.91 10.95
CA GLY A 71 19.66 -2.06 12.14
C GLY A 71 18.33 -1.46 12.62
N ASN A 72 17.18 -1.99 12.17
CA ASN A 72 15.84 -1.46 12.45
C ASN A 72 15.65 0.01 12.04
N SER A 73 16.47 0.52 11.12
CA SER A 73 16.34 1.88 10.60
C SER A 73 15.49 1.89 9.34
N ILE A 74 14.65 2.91 9.22
CA ILE A 74 13.80 3.13 8.04
C ILE A 74 14.63 3.77 6.94
N ASN A 75 14.70 3.08 5.80
CA ASN A 75 15.35 3.56 4.59
C ASN A 75 14.29 3.90 3.54
N TYR A 76 14.16 5.18 3.20
CA TYR A 76 13.23 5.65 2.17
C TYR A 76 13.83 5.41 0.78
N ALA A 77 13.16 4.59 -0.03
CA ALA A 77 13.48 4.37 -1.42
C ALA A 77 12.86 5.44 -2.34
N TRP A 78 11.73 6.01 -1.93
CA TRP A 78 11.02 7.03 -2.70
C TRP A 78 10.07 7.85 -1.82
N ILE A 79 9.88 9.13 -2.13
CA ILE A 79 8.92 10.02 -1.46
C ILE A 79 8.15 10.78 -2.54
N ALA A 80 6.83 10.65 -2.54
CA ALA A 80 5.96 11.36 -3.48
C ALA A 80 6.12 12.86 -3.32
N LYS A 81 6.52 13.56 -4.41
CA LYS A 81 6.59 15.04 -4.50
C LYS A 81 7.10 15.69 -3.20
N ARG A 82 8.37 15.44 -2.85
CA ARG A 82 9.05 15.83 -1.59
C ARG A 82 8.80 17.26 -1.08
N LYS A 83 8.46 18.22 -1.96
CA LYS A 83 8.20 19.63 -1.62
C LYS A 83 6.75 19.91 -1.20
N THR A 84 5.88 18.91 -1.21
CA THR A 84 4.44 19.05 -0.97
C THR A 84 4.02 18.07 0.15
N PRO A 85 4.28 18.41 1.42
CA PRO A 85 3.83 17.61 2.55
C PRO A 85 2.30 17.56 2.63
N ILE A 86 1.78 16.49 3.22
CA ILE A 86 0.35 16.21 3.34
C ILE A 86 -0.06 16.28 4.80
N LEU A 87 -1.21 16.88 5.12
CA LEU A 87 -1.69 16.92 6.50
C LEU A 87 -1.94 15.50 7.03
N TYR A 88 -1.32 15.15 8.16
CA TYR A 88 -1.53 13.85 8.78
C TYR A 88 -2.78 13.89 9.69
N PRO A 89 -3.61 12.85 9.75
CA PRO A 89 -3.59 11.58 9.01
C PRO A 89 -4.50 11.60 7.76
N THR A 90 -4.66 12.76 7.11
CA THR A 90 -5.72 13.01 6.12
C THR A 90 -5.40 12.50 4.71
N GLY A 91 -4.16 12.10 4.45
CA GLY A 91 -3.72 11.60 3.15
C GLY A 91 -4.44 10.32 2.74
N VAL A 92 -4.91 10.29 1.49
CA VAL A 92 -5.48 9.09 0.85
C VAL A 92 -4.94 8.96 -0.56
N LEU A 93 -4.15 7.92 -0.80
CA LEU A 93 -3.74 7.52 -2.15
C LEU A 93 -4.90 6.76 -2.80
N THR A 94 -5.30 7.20 -3.98
CA THR A 94 -6.42 6.62 -4.73
C THR A 94 -5.99 6.33 -6.16
N LEU A 95 -6.37 5.16 -6.67
CA LEU A 95 -6.49 4.93 -8.11
C LEU A 95 -7.98 5.02 -8.42
N ASP A 96 -8.44 6.14 -8.98
CA ASP A 96 -9.88 6.36 -9.15
C ASP A 96 -10.46 5.60 -10.35
N LYS A 97 -11.79 5.62 -10.49
CA LYS A 97 -12.49 4.92 -11.58
C LYS A 97 -12.16 5.45 -12.98
N ASN A 98 -11.55 6.64 -13.06
CA ASN A 98 -11.06 7.23 -14.31
C ASN A 98 -9.56 6.90 -14.53
N ASN A 99 -9.01 5.95 -13.76
CA ASN A 99 -7.60 5.54 -13.78
C ASN A 99 -6.63 6.67 -13.44
N THR A 100 -7.08 7.67 -12.70
CA THR A 100 -6.22 8.74 -12.19
C THR A 100 -5.53 8.26 -10.90
N LEU A 101 -4.21 8.35 -10.85
CA LEU A 101 -3.44 8.06 -9.64
C LEU A 101 -3.13 9.38 -8.92
N LYS A 102 -3.70 9.55 -7.73
CA LYS A 102 -3.58 10.82 -6.98
C LYS A 102 -3.60 10.59 -5.49
N VAL A 103 -3.05 11.55 -4.76
CA VAL A 103 -3.19 11.66 -3.31
C VAL A 103 -4.12 12.81 -3.00
N THR A 104 -5.21 12.51 -2.29
CA THR A 104 -6.15 13.51 -1.78
C THR A 104 -5.91 13.76 -0.30
N GLN A 105 -6.33 14.93 0.18
CA GLN A 105 -6.30 15.32 1.59
C GLN A 105 -7.56 16.15 1.91
N ASN A 106 -7.85 16.39 3.19
CA ASN A 106 -9.08 17.08 3.61
C ASN A 106 -9.22 18.52 3.07
N SER A 107 -8.10 19.18 2.75
CA SER A 107 -8.08 20.57 2.28
C SER A 107 -7.01 20.79 1.21
N GLY A 108 -7.34 21.49 0.13
CA GLY A 108 -6.41 21.80 -0.96
C GLY A 108 -6.51 20.84 -2.14
N ASP A 109 -5.72 21.11 -3.17
CA ASP A 109 -5.78 20.37 -4.43
C ASP A 109 -5.18 18.96 -4.29
N PRO A 110 -5.73 17.96 -5.01
CA PRO A 110 -5.13 16.64 -5.09
C PRO A 110 -3.71 16.70 -5.67
N LEU A 111 -2.80 15.98 -5.04
CA LEU A 111 -1.46 15.75 -5.58
C LEU A 111 -1.54 14.68 -6.66
N LEU A 112 -1.41 15.11 -7.91
CA LEU A 112 -1.49 14.24 -9.08
C LEU A 112 -0.16 13.49 -9.30
N LEU A 113 -0.22 12.16 -9.33
CA LEU A 113 0.91 11.30 -9.72
C LEU A 113 0.80 10.91 -11.19
N TYR A 114 -0.40 10.54 -11.63
CA TYR A 114 -0.72 10.23 -13.02
C TYR A 114 -2.11 10.78 -13.38
N PRO A 115 -2.26 11.54 -14.48
CA PRO A 115 -3.54 12.09 -14.93
C PRO A 115 -4.52 10.98 -15.35
N ALA A 116 -5.79 11.35 -15.53
CA ALA A 116 -6.78 10.46 -16.10
C ALA A 116 -6.31 9.96 -17.48
N LEU A 117 -6.50 8.67 -17.74
CA LEU A 117 -6.16 8.11 -19.05
C LEU A 117 -7.27 8.49 -20.04
N GLU A 118 -6.98 9.39 -20.98
CA GLU A 118 -7.87 9.63 -22.12
C GLU A 118 -7.91 8.38 -22.99
N SER A 119 -8.93 7.55 -22.81
CA SER A 119 -9.18 6.44 -23.71
C SER A 119 -10.65 6.41 -24.11
N SER A 120 -10.88 6.39 -25.42
CA SER A 120 -12.16 6.17 -26.08
C SER A 120 -12.72 4.75 -25.88
N THR A 121 -12.02 3.90 -25.12
CA THR A 121 -12.38 2.50 -24.93
C THR A 121 -12.59 2.17 -23.45
N ASN A 122 -13.84 1.88 -23.08
CA ASN A 122 -14.32 1.64 -21.72
C ASN A 122 -13.76 0.38 -21.02
N ASN A 123 -12.73 -0.29 -21.57
CA ASN A 123 -12.30 -1.63 -21.15
C ASN A 123 -10.78 -1.74 -20.86
N ILE A 124 -10.12 -0.67 -20.42
CA ILE A 124 -8.72 -0.74 -20.00
C ILE A 124 -8.65 -1.22 -18.54
N SER A 125 -8.10 -2.41 -18.32
CA SER A 125 -7.74 -2.89 -16.99
C SER A 125 -6.41 -2.26 -16.56
N VAL A 126 -6.46 -1.43 -15.53
CA VAL A 126 -5.28 -0.77 -14.94
C VAL A 126 -5.08 -1.27 -13.52
N VAL A 127 -3.83 -1.47 -13.11
CA VAL A 127 -3.48 -1.83 -11.73
C VAL A 127 -2.22 -1.07 -11.35
N ALA A 128 -2.19 -0.52 -10.13
CA ALA A 128 -0.96 -0.03 -9.53
C ALA A 128 -0.36 -1.11 -8.62
N THR A 129 0.93 -1.41 -8.73
CA THR A 129 1.59 -2.51 -8.02
C THR A 129 2.91 -2.05 -7.40
N LEU A 130 3.13 -2.37 -6.12
CA LEU A 130 4.43 -2.24 -5.47
C LEU A 130 5.26 -3.51 -5.69
N LEU A 131 6.38 -3.37 -6.39
CA LEU A 131 7.30 -4.47 -6.70
C LEU A 131 8.33 -4.69 -5.59
N ASP A 132 8.92 -5.89 -5.56
CA ASP A 132 10.03 -6.23 -4.65
C ASP A 132 11.33 -5.46 -4.92
N SER A 133 11.41 -4.77 -6.06
CA SER A 133 12.49 -3.82 -6.37
C SER A 133 12.32 -2.48 -5.65
N GLY A 134 11.16 -2.22 -5.04
CA GLY A 134 10.80 -0.92 -4.49
C GLY A 134 10.19 0.03 -5.52
N ASN A 135 10.01 -0.41 -6.78
CA ASN A 135 9.32 0.38 -7.78
C ASN A 135 7.80 0.23 -7.62
N PHE A 136 7.09 1.34 -7.45
CA PHE A 136 5.64 1.42 -7.55
C PHE A 136 5.24 1.79 -8.97
N ILE A 137 4.54 0.90 -9.66
CA ILE A 137 4.20 1.04 -11.08
C ILE A 137 2.69 1.10 -11.27
N LEU A 138 2.23 1.95 -12.18
CA LEU A 138 0.89 1.93 -12.74
C LEU A 138 0.97 1.27 -14.13
N GLN A 139 0.18 0.23 -14.36
CA GLN A 139 0.27 -0.55 -15.58
C GLN A 139 -1.10 -0.94 -16.12
N GLN A 140 -1.21 -0.95 -17.44
CA GLN A 140 -2.27 -1.66 -18.14
C GLN A 140 -1.97 -3.16 -18.10
N VAL A 141 -2.97 -3.96 -17.75
CA VAL A 141 -2.87 -5.42 -17.72
C VAL A 141 -3.81 -6.05 -18.74
N ASN A 142 -3.41 -7.21 -19.26
CA ASN A 142 -4.26 -8.07 -20.08
C ASN A 142 -5.26 -8.83 -19.18
N SER A 143 -6.20 -9.55 -19.81
CA SER A 143 -7.19 -10.37 -19.08
C SER A 143 -6.55 -11.49 -18.24
N ASP A 144 -5.34 -11.91 -18.57
CA ASP A 144 -4.54 -12.88 -17.80
C ASP A 144 -3.76 -12.24 -16.63
N GLY A 145 -3.87 -10.92 -16.45
CA GLY A 145 -3.17 -10.15 -15.42
C GLY A 145 -1.73 -9.79 -15.75
N LEU A 146 -1.20 -10.19 -16.90
CA LEU A 146 0.15 -9.83 -17.33
C LEU A 146 0.22 -8.36 -17.75
N THR A 147 1.37 -7.75 -17.48
CA THR A 147 1.64 -6.37 -17.87
C THR A 147 1.61 -6.24 -19.39
N LYS A 148 0.67 -5.44 -19.90
CA LYS A 148 0.61 -5.04 -21.32
C LYS A 148 1.48 -3.82 -21.57
N ARG A 149 1.39 -2.82 -20.69
CA ARG A 149 2.11 -1.55 -20.80
C ARG A 149 2.26 -0.88 -19.45
N VAL A 150 3.46 -0.37 -19.15
CA VAL A 150 3.69 0.52 -18.01
C VAL A 150 3.26 1.94 -18.40
N LEU A 151 2.41 2.56 -17.58
CA LEU A 151 1.85 3.90 -17.79
C LEU A 151 2.63 4.96 -16.99
N TRP A 152 3.08 4.59 -15.79
CA TRP A 152 3.81 5.45 -14.87
C TRP A 152 4.61 4.59 -13.89
N GLN A 153 5.74 5.09 -13.38
CA GLN A 153 6.50 4.42 -12.34
C GLN A 153 7.24 5.40 -11.44
N SER A 154 7.36 5.06 -10.16
CA SER A 154 8.01 5.90 -9.15
C SER A 154 9.48 6.21 -9.45
N PHE A 155 10.20 5.28 -10.07
CA PHE A 155 11.64 5.43 -10.36
C PHE A 155 11.95 6.53 -11.40
N ASP A 156 10.98 6.90 -12.23
CA ASP A 156 11.13 8.01 -13.18
C ASP A 156 10.95 9.38 -12.50
N HIS A 157 10.63 9.40 -11.19
CA HIS A 157 10.34 10.59 -10.40
C HIS A 157 11.01 10.56 -9.01
N PRO A 158 12.36 10.54 -8.93
CA PRO A 158 13.09 10.38 -7.66
C PRO A 158 12.93 11.53 -6.65
#